data_AF-A0A960K205-F1
#
_entry.id   AF-A0A960K205-F1
#
_cell.length_a   1.000
_cell.length_b   1.000
_cell.length_c   1.000
_cell.angle_alpha   90.00
_cell.angle_beta   90.00
_cell.angle_gamma   90.00
#
_symmetry.space_group_name_H-M   'P 1'
#
loop_
_entity.id
_entity.type
_entity.pdbx_description
1 polymer ?
#
loop_
_entity_poly.entity_id
_entity_poly.type
_entity_poly.pdbx_seq_one_letter_code
_entity_poly.pdbx_strand_id
1 'polypeptide(L)'
;MQEAILIATLTTASDLEGQASLEGVAWLEVRADLAGDLEISWLRERFPGKVLYTLRSTQEGGSFTGGKERRAERLIAAAESGFDLVDLEAERDLRPDVLEKIPGERRVLSWHGSATDATGLRRRFDAMAKTPAVLYKLIPSAGPSDQTLAPLLFLHQLRRQDAIAFATGETSTWSRLVAPHLGAPVVYGALGEPGAAGQLSIERLRRDFGYPELSRVAALFGVVGDPVSHSLSPRLHNTGYRKLGLPALYLPFQAESFGDFWLEVVESEVLANLGLPLKGLSVTAPFKRVALAVAGASSPLAERIGAANTLVLNGGVWEAEATDPEGVVAPLEAAGLDLEGKSAAVLGCGGAGRSAAAGLVYRGAKVSLFNRTRERGRQTGYDLGLPVFGLEELDPSEFQVVVHATALGHRPDDPLPFEPLSLEDGAVVVDMVYGEEPTPLVHACRQAGKKAIDGREVLLAQGRRQFEMMTGRQLPDDAAHEALGI
;
A
#
# COMPACT_ATOMS: atom_id res chain seq x y z
N MET A 1 -1.27 -4.41 -24.42
CA MET A 1 -1.92 -3.25 -23.77
C MET A 1 -0.96 -2.08 -23.92
N GLN A 2 -1.47 -0.87 -24.14
CA GLN A 2 -0.65 0.32 -24.14
C GLN A 2 -0.20 0.60 -22.69
N GLU A 3 1.05 1.03 -22.50
CA GLU A 3 1.55 1.46 -21.20
C GLU A 3 0.75 2.70 -20.72
N ALA A 4 0.43 2.73 -19.43
CA ALA A 4 -0.28 3.87 -18.86
C ALA A 4 0.65 5.08 -18.78
N ILE A 5 0.12 6.24 -19.13
CA ILE A 5 0.85 7.51 -19.01
C ILE A 5 0.93 7.88 -17.52
N LEU A 6 2.15 8.01 -17.01
CA LEU A 6 2.38 8.52 -15.66
C LEU A 6 2.20 10.05 -15.63
N ILE A 7 1.27 10.51 -14.79
CA ILE A 7 0.97 11.92 -14.57
C ILE A 7 1.43 12.32 -13.16
N ALA A 8 2.32 13.31 -13.07
CA ALA A 8 2.70 13.91 -11.80
C ALA A 8 1.74 15.04 -11.43
N THR A 9 1.20 15.01 -10.22
CA THR A 9 0.39 16.10 -9.65
C THR A 9 1.29 17.04 -8.85
N LEU A 10 1.30 18.31 -9.23
CA LEU A 10 2.01 19.40 -8.59
C LEU A 10 1.03 20.26 -7.76
N THR A 11 1.23 20.30 -6.44
CA THR A 11 0.42 21.08 -5.51
C THR A 11 1.14 22.30 -4.95
N THR A 12 2.48 22.31 -4.99
CA THR A 12 3.31 23.48 -4.62
C THR A 12 4.47 23.63 -5.62
N ALA A 13 4.92 24.86 -5.88
CA ALA A 13 6.05 25.09 -6.79
C ALA A 13 7.36 24.48 -6.27
N SER A 14 7.56 24.44 -4.94
CA SER A 14 8.75 23.89 -4.30
C SER A 14 8.97 22.40 -4.59
N ASP A 15 7.91 21.63 -4.82
CA ASP A 15 8.02 20.20 -5.13
C ASP A 15 8.75 19.96 -6.46
N LEU A 16 8.66 20.91 -7.41
CA LEU A 16 9.35 20.87 -8.70
C LEU A 16 10.76 21.46 -8.65
N GLU A 17 11.04 22.31 -7.66
CA GLU A 17 12.38 22.86 -7.42
C GLU A 17 13.27 21.88 -6.63
N GLY A 18 12.66 20.95 -5.89
CA GLY A 18 13.34 19.88 -5.19
C GLY A 18 13.93 18.79 -6.10
N GLN A 19 14.57 17.78 -5.49
CA GLN A 19 15.16 16.64 -6.20
C GLN A 19 14.16 15.52 -6.57
N ALA A 20 12.85 15.81 -6.61
CA ALA A 20 11.86 14.80 -6.95
C ALA A 20 12.05 14.33 -8.40
N SER A 21 12.32 13.04 -8.60
CA SER A 21 12.59 12.49 -9.94
C SER A 21 11.31 12.50 -10.80
N LEU A 22 11.37 13.21 -11.93
CA LEU A 22 10.33 13.22 -12.98
C LEU A 22 10.55 12.16 -14.06
N GLU A 23 11.48 11.22 -13.83
CA GLU A 23 11.75 10.15 -14.77
C GLU A 23 10.50 9.27 -15.00
N GLY A 24 10.20 9.00 -16.26
CA GLY A 24 8.99 8.27 -16.67
C GLY A 24 7.70 9.10 -16.64
N VAL A 25 7.72 10.32 -16.10
CA VAL A 25 6.55 11.22 -16.07
C VAL A 25 6.36 11.84 -17.46
N ALA A 26 5.18 11.63 -18.03
CA ALA A 26 4.84 12.16 -19.35
C ALA A 26 4.02 13.45 -19.26
N TRP A 27 3.14 13.59 -18.25
CA TRP A 27 2.35 14.79 -18.03
C TRP A 27 2.55 15.35 -16.62
N LEU A 28 2.50 16.67 -16.48
CA LEU A 28 2.51 17.40 -15.21
C LEU A 28 1.17 18.11 -15.04
N GLU A 29 0.36 17.66 -14.08
CA GLU A 29 -0.88 18.30 -13.65
C GLU A 29 -0.56 19.39 -12.62
N VAL A 30 -0.80 20.65 -12.96
CA VAL A 30 -0.71 21.79 -12.04
C VAL A 30 -2.07 22.00 -11.39
N ARG A 31 -2.15 21.75 -10.08
CA ARG A 31 -3.34 22.06 -9.27
C ARG A 31 -3.36 23.54 -8.93
N ALA A 32 -3.86 24.36 -9.85
CA ALA A 32 -3.87 25.82 -9.75
C ALA A 32 -4.79 26.37 -8.64
N ASP A 33 -5.65 25.52 -8.05
CA ASP A 33 -6.37 25.82 -6.82
C ASP A 33 -5.51 25.69 -5.55
N LEU A 34 -4.36 25.01 -5.63
CA LEU A 34 -3.41 24.81 -4.52
C LEU A 34 -2.08 25.55 -4.77
N ALA A 35 -1.46 25.33 -5.94
CA ALA A 35 -0.16 25.90 -6.31
C ALA A 35 -0.25 27.35 -6.80
N GLY A 36 -1.46 27.84 -7.11
CA GLY A 36 -1.66 29.11 -7.80
C GLY A 36 -1.43 29.03 -9.32
N ASP A 37 -1.52 30.18 -9.99
CA ASP A 37 -1.25 30.29 -11.43
C ASP A 37 0.26 30.39 -11.66
N LEU A 38 0.89 29.27 -11.97
CA LEU A 38 2.32 29.21 -12.30
C LEU A 38 2.55 29.60 -13.77
N GLU A 39 3.63 30.35 -14.01
CA GLU A 39 4.03 30.77 -15.36
C GLU A 39 4.46 29.57 -16.20
N ILE A 40 3.93 29.48 -17.43
CA ILE A 40 4.23 28.34 -18.31
C ILE A 40 5.72 28.28 -18.68
N SER A 41 6.39 29.42 -18.81
CA SER A 41 7.81 29.49 -19.16
C SER A 41 8.66 28.81 -18.09
N TRP A 42 8.36 29.10 -16.82
CA TRP A 42 9.01 28.47 -15.67
C TRP A 42 8.78 26.96 -15.62
N LEU A 43 7.57 26.50 -15.95
CA LEU A 43 7.25 25.07 -16.03
C LEU A 43 8.01 24.37 -17.16
N ARG A 44 8.10 24.98 -18.35
CA ARG A 44 8.79 24.40 -19.51
C ARG A 44 10.29 24.26 -19.34
N GLU A 45 10.92 25.15 -18.57
CA GLU A 45 12.33 25.02 -18.20
C GLU A 45 12.60 23.77 -17.35
N ARG A 46 11.59 23.28 -16.61
CA ARG A 46 11.73 22.20 -15.62
C ARG A 46 11.08 20.89 -16.07
N PHE A 47 10.11 20.96 -16.99
CA PHE A 47 9.39 19.80 -17.46
C PHE A 47 9.13 19.86 -18.97
N PRO A 48 9.77 18.97 -19.75
CA PRO A 48 9.63 18.96 -21.21
C PRO A 48 8.35 18.28 -21.71
N GLY A 49 7.61 17.57 -20.84
CA GLY A 49 6.38 16.85 -21.19
C GLY A 49 5.14 17.74 -21.29
N LYS A 50 3.95 17.12 -21.31
CA LYS A 50 2.69 17.86 -21.40
C LYS A 50 2.30 18.49 -20.06
N VAL A 51 1.92 19.76 -20.07
CA VAL A 51 1.46 20.46 -18.86
C VAL A 51 -0.06 20.58 -18.89
N LEU A 52 -0.72 20.07 -17.86
CA LEU A 52 -2.17 20.10 -17.66
C LEU A 52 -2.52 21.13 -16.58
N TYR A 53 -3.30 22.14 -16.93
CA TYR A 53 -3.86 23.09 -15.97
C TYR A 53 -5.14 22.53 -15.33
N THR A 54 -5.19 22.41 -14.01
CA THR A 54 -6.38 21.97 -13.27
C THR A 54 -6.74 22.97 -12.20
N LEU A 55 -7.93 23.54 -12.31
CA LEU A 55 -8.49 24.41 -11.28
C LEU A 55 -9.66 23.70 -10.61
N ARG A 56 -9.44 22.98 -9.50
CA ARG A 56 -10.51 22.18 -8.88
C ARG A 56 -11.40 23.04 -7.96
N SER A 57 -12.71 23.02 -8.18
CA SER A 57 -13.70 23.73 -7.36
C SER A 57 -13.96 23.04 -6.02
N THR A 58 -14.45 23.78 -5.02
CA THR A 58 -14.85 23.19 -3.73
C THR A 58 -16.00 22.18 -3.86
N GLN A 59 -16.81 22.26 -4.91
CA GLN A 59 -17.89 21.28 -5.16
C GLN A 59 -17.34 19.92 -5.61
N GLU A 60 -16.17 19.90 -6.25
CA GLU A 60 -15.49 18.69 -6.72
C GLU A 60 -14.24 18.33 -5.90
N GLY A 61 -14.15 18.84 -4.67
CA GLY A 61 -13.12 18.48 -3.67
C GLY A 61 -11.81 19.27 -3.78
N GLY A 62 -11.79 20.40 -4.48
CA GLY A 62 -10.65 21.33 -4.54
C GLY A 62 -10.79 22.55 -3.64
N SER A 63 -9.89 23.52 -3.82
CA SER A 63 -9.82 24.72 -2.97
C SER A 63 -10.32 26.01 -3.65
N PHE A 64 -10.72 25.96 -4.93
CA PHE A 64 -11.15 27.17 -5.64
C PHE A 64 -12.57 27.61 -5.25
N THR A 65 -12.70 28.85 -4.79
CA THR A 65 -13.94 29.47 -4.28
C THR A 65 -14.53 30.55 -5.19
N GLY A 66 -13.91 30.84 -6.35
CA GLY A 66 -14.39 31.90 -7.25
C GLY A 66 -15.68 31.54 -8.00
N GLY A 67 -16.38 32.58 -8.48
CA GLY A 67 -17.59 32.44 -9.30
C GLY A 67 -17.31 31.84 -10.69
N LYS A 68 -18.39 31.54 -11.44
CA LYS A 68 -18.31 30.87 -12.75
C LYS A 68 -17.56 31.70 -13.79
N GLU A 69 -17.68 33.02 -13.74
CA GLU A 69 -17.05 33.97 -14.64
C GLU A 69 -15.54 33.99 -14.41
N ARG A 70 -15.12 34.23 -13.15
CA ARG A 70 -13.70 34.20 -12.75
C ARG A 70 -13.05 32.85 -13.04
N ARG A 71 -13.80 31.75 -12.91
CA ARG A 71 -13.34 30.42 -13.27
C ARG A 71 -13.06 30.31 -14.77
N ALA A 72 -14.03 30.69 -15.60
CA ALA A 72 -13.89 30.66 -17.05
C ALA A 72 -12.71 31.53 -17.52
N GLU A 73 -12.56 32.73 -16.96
CA GLU A 73 -11.43 33.63 -17.23
C GLU A 73 -10.08 32.96 -16.97
N ARG A 74 -9.90 32.28 -15.82
CA ARG A 74 -8.65 31.59 -15.50
C ARG A 74 -8.39 30.38 -16.40
N LEU A 75 -9.41 29.58 -16.71
CA LEU A 75 -9.28 28.43 -17.60
C LEU A 75 -8.88 28.86 -19.02
N ILE A 76 -9.51 29.92 -19.55
CA ILE A 76 -9.18 30.49 -20.86
C ILE A 76 -7.78 31.09 -20.83
N ALA A 77 -7.44 31.87 -19.80
CA ALA A 77 -6.10 32.45 -19.66
C ALA A 77 -5.01 31.36 -19.64
N ALA A 78 -5.19 30.27 -18.90
CA ALA A 78 -4.24 29.16 -18.90
C ALA A 78 -4.06 28.54 -20.30
N ALA A 79 -5.16 28.37 -21.05
CA ALA A 79 -5.08 27.89 -22.42
C ALA A 79 -4.36 28.88 -23.36
N GLU A 80 -4.58 30.18 -23.22
CA GLU A 80 -3.92 31.22 -24.02
C GLU A 80 -2.44 31.38 -23.64
N SER A 81 -2.08 31.15 -22.37
CA SER A 81 -0.71 31.20 -21.88
C SER A 81 0.19 30.08 -22.40
N GLY A 82 -0.37 28.93 -22.80
CA GLY A 82 0.40 27.84 -23.44
C GLY A 82 0.45 26.51 -22.69
N PHE A 83 -0.43 26.28 -21.70
CA PHE A 83 -0.65 24.95 -21.13
C PHE A 83 -1.15 23.98 -22.21
N ASP A 84 -0.62 22.76 -22.31
CA ASP A 84 -1.02 21.83 -23.38
C ASP A 84 -2.48 21.40 -23.24
N LEU A 85 -2.90 21.15 -22.00
CA LEU A 85 -4.21 20.64 -21.65
C LEU A 85 -4.83 21.49 -20.53
N VAL A 86 -6.16 21.54 -20.51
CA VAL A 86 -6.93 22.16 -19.43
C VAL A 86 -8.02 21.18 -18.96
N ASP A 87 -8.09 20.97 -17.66
CA ASP A 87 -9.14 20.18 -17.01
C ASP A 87 -10.39 21.05 -16.83
N LEU A 88 -11.49 20.62 -17.45
CA LEU A 88 -12.81 21.24 -17.36
C LEU A 88 -13.74 20.33 -16.57
N GLU A 89 -14.34 20.87 -15.51
CA GLU A 89 -15.35 20.18 -14.70
C GLU A 89 -16.65 20.11 -15.52
N ALA A 90 -17.08 18.89 -15.86
CA ALA A 90 -18.14 18.67 -16.84
C ALA A 90 -19.49 19.31 -16.45
N GLU A 91 -19.77 19.41 -15.14
CA GLU A 91 -21.01 20.02 -14.64
C GLU A 91 -20.98 21.56 -14.61
N ARG A 92 -19.82 22.18 -14.88
CA ARG A 92 -19.62 23.63 -14.69
C ARG A 92 -19.06 24.36 -15.91
N ASP A 93 -18.13 23.73 -16.60
CA ASP A 93 -17.21 24.40 -17.52
C ASP A 93 -17.54 24.18 -19.00
N LEU A 94 -18.54 23.35 -19.31
CA LEU A 94 -19.02 23.07 -20.68
C LEU A 94 -19.86 24.22 -21.26
N ARG A 95 -19.37 25.45 -21.13
CA ARG A 95 -20.00 26.68 -21.61
C ARG A 95 -19.49 27.02 -23.02
N PRO A 96 -20.32 27.63 -23.90
CA PRO A 96 -19.89 27.98 -25.25
C PRO A 96 -18.61 28.82 -25.33
N ASP A 97 -18.47 29.82 -24.46
CA ASP A 97 -17.31 30.73 -24.43
C ASP A 97 -16.01 30.03 -24.04
N VAL A 98 -16.07 29.09 -23.09
CA VAL A 98 -14.92 28.25 -22.69
C VAL A 98 -14.58 27.25 -23.79
N LEU A 99 -15.58 26.57 -24.35
CA LEU A 99 -15.38 25.54 -25.37
C LEU A 99 -14.87 26.13 -26.70
N GLU A 100 -15.24 27.36 -27.04
CA GLU A 100 -14.71 28.07 -28.21
C GLU A 100 -13.21 28.34 -28.09
N LYS A 101 -12.74 28.67 -26.88
CA LYS A 101 -11.33 29.03 -26.61
C LYS A 101 -10.43 27.83 -26.33
N ILE A 102 -11.00 26.75 -25.82
CA ILE A 102 -10.25 25.54 -25.47
C ILE A 102 -10.76 24.42 -26.39
N PRO A 103 -10.06 24.06 -27.48
CA PRO A 103 -10.51 23.05 -28.43
C PRO A 103 -10.40 21.62 -27.85
N GLY A 104 -11.11 20.66 -28.43
CA GLY A 104 -11.30 19.31 -27.86
C GLY A 104 -9.99 18.55 -27.60
N GLU A 105 -8.99 18.71 -28.46
CA GLU A 105 -7.66 18.13 -28.34
C GLU A 105 -6.84 18.69 -27.16
N ARG A 106 -7.32 19.75 -26.51
CA ARG A 106 -6.74 20.38 -25.32
C ARG A 106 -7.58 20.18 -24.05
N ARG A 107 -8.70 19.45 -24.13
CA ARG A 107 -9.61 19.24 -22.99
C ARG A 107 -9.34 17.93 -22.28
N VAL A 108 -9.20 17.99 -20.97
CA VAL A 108 -9.54 16.89 -20.07
C VAL A 108 -10.92 17.22 -19.50
N LEU A 109 -11.88 16.30 -19.57
CA LEU A 109 -13.16 16.49 -18.90
C LEU A 109 -13.20 15.66 -17.64
N SER A 110 -13.42 16.30 -16.50
CA SER A 110 -13.49 15.62 -15.22
C SER A 110 -14.86 15.74 -14.58
N TRP A 111 -15.16 14.76 -13.75
CA TRP A 111 -16.26 14.78 -12.81
C TRP A 111 -15.81 14.09 -11.53
N HIS A 112 -15.93 14.79 -10.41
CA HIS A 112 -15.78 14.22 -9.07
C HIS A 112 -17.08 14.37 -8.28
N GLY A 113 -17.47 13.34 -7.54
CA GLY A 113 -18.65 13.43 -6.67
C GLY A 113 -19.13 12.07 -6.20
N SER A 114 -20.33 11.98 -5.64
CA SER A 114 -20.89 10.70 -5.25
C SER A 114 -21.47 9.94 -6.46
N ALA A 115 -21.03 8.70 -6.63
CA ALA A 115 -21.70 7.72 -7.48
C ALA A 115 -21.72 6.38 -6.77
N THR A 116 -22.89 5.74 -6.75
CA THR A 116 -23.11 4.50 -5.99
C THR A 116 -22.88 3.25 -6.85
N ASP A 117 -22.88 3.36 -8.18
CA ASP A 117 -22.77 2.20 -9.06
C ASP A 117 -22.19 2.53 -10.46
N ALA A 118 -21.80 1.49 -11.18
CA ALA A 118 -21.25 1.57 -12.54
C ALA A 118 -22.23 2.14 -13.58
N THR A 119 -23.53 1.95 -13.39
CA THR A 119 -24.58 2.47 -14.30
C THR A 119 -24.68 3.99 -14.19
N GLY A 120 -24.58 4.53 -12.97
CA GLY A 120 -24.50 5.95 -12.68
C GLY A 120 -23.27 6.58 -13.34
N LEU A 121 -22.10 5.95 -13.18
CA LEU A 121 -20.87 6.39 -13.86
C LEU A 121 -21.03 6.36 -15.38
N ARG A 122 -21.67 5.32 -15.94
CA ARG A 122 -21.94 5.24 -17.38
C ARG A 122 -22.82 6.38 -17.88
N ARG A 123 -23.93 6.70 -17.18
CA ARG A 123 -24.80 7.83 -17.56
C ARG A 123 -24.04 9.16 -17.55
N ARG A 124 -23.17 9.37 -16.56
CA ARG A 124 -22.33 10.58 -16.48
C ARG A 124 -21.34 10.63 -17.63
N PHE A 125 -20.66 9.52 -17.90
CA PHE A 125 -19.75 9.40 -19.03
C PHE A 125 -20.45 9.72 -20.36
N ASP A 126 -21.61 9.13 -20.63
CA ASP A 126 -22.35 9.36 -21.88
C ASP A 126 -22.79 10.83 -22.03
N ALA A 127 -23.03 11.54 -20.92
CA ALA A 127 -23.28 12.97 -20.94
C ALA A 127 -22.00 13.77 -21.24
N MET A 128 -20.88 13.45 -20.59
CA MET A 128 -19.57 14.08 -20.82
C MET A 128 -19.08 13.89 -22.26
N ALA A 129 -19.23 12.67 -22.79
CA ALA A 129 -18.73 12.26 -24.10
C ALA A 129 -19.44 12.95 -25.28
N LYS A 130 -20.52 13.71 -25.04
CA LYS A 130 -21.11 14.61 -26.05
C LYS A 130 -20.18 15.78 -26.39
N THR A 131 -19.25 16.11 -25.50
CA THR A 131 -18.22 17.10 -25.73
C THR A 131 -16.89 16.39 -26.01
N PRO A 132 -16.23 16.63 -27.17
CA PRO A 132 -14.94 16.03 -27.48
C PRO A 132 -13.86 16.47 -26.50
N ALA A 133 -13.04 15.51 -26.07
CA ALA A 133 -11.92 15.67 -25.15
C ALA A 133 -10.87 14.56 -25.37
N VAL A 134 -9.64 14.78 -24.92
CA VAL A 134 -8.57 13.75 -25.02
C VAL A 134 -8.61 12.73 -23.89
N LEU A 135 -9.24 13.09 -22.77
CA LEU A 135 -9.37 12.24 -21.59
C LEU A 135 -10.66 12.59 -20.83
N TYR A 136 -11.40 11.55 -20.43
CA TYR A 136 -12.56 11.63 -19.57
C TYR A 136 -12.24 11.04 -18.19
N LYS A 137 -12.39 11.82 -17.13
CA LYS A 137 -12.02 11.46 -15.76
C LYS A 137 -13.26 11.40 -14.88
N LEU A 138 -13.59 10.22 -14.34
CA LEU A 138 -14.74 10.01 -13.47
C LEU A 138 -14.28 9.46 -12.12
N ILE A 139 -14.21 10.32 -11.11
CA ILE A 139 -13.65 9.96 -9.81
C ILE A 139 -14.75 10.03 -8.75
N PRO A 140 -15.45 8.92 -8.47
CA PRO A 140 -16.35 8.88 -7.34
C PRO A 140 -15.61 9.12 -6.01
N SER A 141 -16.25 9.85 -5.10
CA SER A 141 -15.81 9.94 -3.71
C SER A 141 -15.89 8.57 -3.04
N ALA A 142 -14.95 8.27 -2.13
CA ALA A 142 -15.03 7.08 -1.29
C ALA A 142 -16.34 7.06 -0.48
N GLY A 143 -16.99 5.89 -0.46
CA GLY A 143 -18.00 5.49 0.51
C GLY A 143 -17.72 4.05 0.93
N PRO A 144 -18.73 3.27 1.33
CA PRO A 144 -18.57 1.83 1.52
C PRO A 144 -17.90 1.15 0.30
N SER A 145 -17.32 0.00 0.55
CA SER A 145 -16.67 -0.92 -0.42
C SER A 145 -17.32 -1.04 -1.81
N ASP A 146 -18.65 -1.03 -1.91
CA ASP A 146 -19.41 -1.04 -3.17
C ASP A 146 -19.02 0.10 -4.12
N GLN A 147 -18.68 1.27 -3.56
CA GLN A 147 -18.24 2.44 -4.31
C GLN A 147 -16.80 2.33 -4.83
N THR A 148 -15.97 1.46 -4.24
CA THR A 148 -14.60 1.20 -4.74
C THR A 148 -14.62 0.37 -6.02
N LEU A 149 -15.57 -0.58 -6.11
CA LEU A 149 -15.68 -1.51 -7.25
C LEU A 149 -16.39 -0.89 -8.45
N ALA A 150 -17.36 -0.01 -8.22
CA ALA A 150 -18.13 0.67 -9.26
C ALA A 150 -17.28 1.28 -10.42
N PRO A 151 -16.21 2.06 -10.16
CA PRO A 151 -15.38 2.60 -11.24
C PRO A 151 -14.62 1.53 -12.04
N LEU A 152 -14.21 0.43 -11.41
CA LEU A 152 -13.52 -0.67 -12.09
C LEU A 152 -14.47 -1.45 -13.00
N LEU A 153 -15.67 -1.76 -12.52
CA LEU A 153 -16.75 -2.35 -13.32
C LEU A 153 -17.10 -1.46 -14.51
N PHE A 154 -17.21 -0.14 -14.28
CA PHE A 154 -17.47 0.84 -15.32
C PHE A 154 -16.38 0.81 -16.41
N LEU A 155 -15.08 0.87 -16.06
CA LEU A 155 -14.00 0.82 -17.05
C LEU A 155 -14.03 -0.47 -17.86
N HIS A 156 -14.21 -1.61 -17.19
CA HIS A 156 -14.27 -2.91 -17.82
C HIS A 156 -15.43 -3.01 -18.83
N GLN A 157 -16.60 -2.45 -18.50
CA GLN A 157 -17.75 -2.41 -19.41
C GLN A 157 -17.58 -1.38 -20.54
N LEU A 158 -16.91 -0.26 -20.27
CA LEU A 158 -16.78 0.84 -21.22
C LEU A 158 -15.90 0.48 -22.42
N ARG A 159 -14.80 -0.26 -22.19
CA ARG A 159 -13.84 -0.68 -23.24
C ARG A 159 -13.30 0.47 -24.10
N ARG A 160 -13.12 1.65 -23.50
CA ARG A 160 -12.47 2.81 -24.12
C ARG A 160 -11.10 3.08 -23.50
N GLN A 161 -10.19 3.63 -24.29
CA GLN A 161 -8.81 3.97 -23.90
C GLN A 161 -8.60 5.46 -23.67
N ASP A 162 -9.68 6.24 -23.59
CA ASP A 162 -9.67 7.68 -23.34
C ASP A 162 -10.44 8.04 -22.06
N ALA A 163 -10.68 7.06 -21.18
CA ALA A 163 -11.40 7.25 -19.94
C ALA A 163 -10.63 6.66 -18.75
N ILE A 164 -10.66 7.36 -17.62
CA ILE A 164 -10.15 6.89 -16.34
C ILE A 164 -11.23 6.99 -15.28
N ALA A 165 -11.32 5.96 -14.43
CA ALA A 165 -12.14 5.96 -13.25
C ALA A 165 -11.50 5.15 -12.13
N PHE A 166 -11.52 5.70 -10.92
CA PHE A 166 -11.10 5.07 -9.67
C PHE A 166 -11.77 5.82 -8.52
N ALA A 167 -11.85 5.23 -7.33
CA ALA A 167 -12.41 5.91 -6.16
C ALA A 167 -11.32 6.65 -5.37
N THR A 168 -11.67 7.79 -4.76
CA THR A 168 -10.79 8.49 -3.80
C THR A 168 -10.80 7.80 -2.43
N GLY A 169 -9.91 8.20 -1.52
CA GLY A 169 -9.89 7.69 -0.14
C GLY A 169 -8.90 6.53 0.07
N GLU A 170 -8.50 6.33 1.32
CA GLU A 170 -7.44 5.39 1.67
C GLU A 170 -7.84 3.93 1.39
N THR A 171 -9.06 3.55 1.74
CA THR A 171 -9.67 2.22 1.49
C THR A 171 -9.79 1.89 -0.01
N SER A 172 -9.81 2.91 -0.86
CA SER A 172 -9.97 2.78 -2.30
C SER A 172 -8.68 2.96 -3.10
N THR A 173 -7.55 3.20 -2.44
CA THR A 173 -6.24 3.47 -3.08
C THR A 173 -5.88 2.41 -4.11
N TRP A 174 -6.15 1.13 -3.83
CA TRP A 174 -5.86 0.01 -4.72
C TRP A 174 -6.62 0.09 -6.06
N SER A 175 -7.80 0.72 -6.11
CA SER A 175 -8.55 0.90 -7.37
C SER A 175 -7.78 1.74 -8.39
N ARG A 176 -6.95 2.69 -7.93
CA ARG A 176 -6.06 3.51 -8.78
C ARG A 176 -4.99 2.66 -9.46
N LEU A 177 -4.53 1.60 -8.79
CA LEU A 177 -3.52 0.67 -9.28
C LEU A 177 -4.10 -0.41 -10.18
N VAL A 178 -5.41 -0.66 -10.11
CA VAL A 178 -6.10 -1.66 -10.95
C VAL A 178 -6.64 -1.04 -12.23
N ALA A 179 -7.09 0.22 -12.18
CA ALA A 179 -7.71 0.92 -13.30
C ALA A 179 -6.90 0.86 -14.62
N PRO A 180 -5.56 1.02 -14.63
CA PRO A 180 -4.76 0.89 -15.86
C PRO A 180 -4.92 -0.48 -16.55
N HIS A 181 -5.05 -1.55 -15.78
CA HIS A 181 -5.25 -2.90 -16.29
C HIS A 181 -6.68 -3.16 -16.78
N LEU A 182 -7.59 -2.20 -16.58
CA LEU A 182 -8.96 -2.21 -17.08
C LEU A 182 -9.20 -1.19 -18.20
N GLY A 183 -8.12 -0.59 -18.74
CA GLY A 183 -8.18 0.30 -19.91
C GLY A 183 -7.97 1.78 -19.60
N ALA A 184 -7.76 2.17 -18.34
CA ALA A 184 -7.42 3.56 -18.03
C ALA A 184 -6.06 3.92 -18.66
N PRO A 185 -5.97 4.99 -19.46
CA PRO A 185 -4.75 5.33 -20.19
C PRO A 185 -3.70 6.04 -19.36
N VAL A 186 -4.02 6.42 -18.12
CA VAL A 186 -3.18 7.25 -17.27
C VAL A 186 -3.16 6.70 -15.85
N VAL A 187 -2.12 7.03 -15.09
CA VAL A 187 -2.02 6.83 -13.65
C VAL A 187 -1.45 8.09 -13.01
N TYR A 188 -2.05 8.55 -11.92
CA TYR A 188 -1.68 9.81 -11.25
C TYR A 188 -0.84 9.53 -10.00
N GLY A 189 0.28 10.21 -9.85
CA GLY A 189 1.10 10.21 -8.63
C GLY A 189 1.44 11.62 -8.15
N ALA A 190 1.56 11.80 -6.84
CA ALA A 190 1.95 13.07 -6.25
C ALA A 190 3.46 13.30 -6.40
N LEU A 191 3.86 14.52 -6.76
CA LEU A 191 5.29 14.90 -6.77
C LEU A 191 5.81 15.24 -5.36
N GLY A 192 4.93 15.81 -4.53
CA GLY A 192 5.15 16.06 -3.10
C GLY A 192 3.89 15.70 -2.32
N GLU A 193 3.23 16.70 -1.74
CA GLU A 193 1.97 16.49 -1.03
C GLU A 193 0.87 15.91 -1.96
N PRO A 194 0.09 14.93 -1.51
CA PRO A 194 -1.02 14.38 -2.29
C PRO A 194 -2.05 15.44 -2.67
N GLY A 195 -2.42 15.51 -3.95
CA GLY A 195 -3.50 16.38 -4.43
C GLY A 195 -4.90 15.84 -4.11
N ALA A 196 -5.01 14.56 -3.72
CA ALA A 196 -6.27 13.92 -3.34
C ALA A 196 -6.02 12.78 -2.33
N ALA A 197 -7.01 12.48 -1.50
CA ALA A 197 -6.95 11.36 -0.55
C ALA A 197 -6.70 10.01 -1.26
N GLY A 198 -5.76 9.24 -0.72
CA GLY A 198 -5.33 7.96 -1.28
C GLY A 198 -4.46 8.06 -2.53
N GLN A 199 -3.98 9.25 -2.92
CA GLN A 199 -3.03 9.39 -4.02
C GLN A 199 -1.61 8.98 -3.54
N LEU A 200 -0.98 8.07 -4.29
CA LEU A 200 0.39 7.62 -4.04
C LEU A 200 1.40 8.62 -4.63
N SER A 201 2.62 8.65 -4.12
CA SER A 201 3.70 9.43 -4.75
C SER A 201 4.18 8.80 -6.05
N ILE A 202 4.80 9.61 -6.92
CA ILE A 202 5.46 9.14 -8.15
C ILE A 202 6.52 8.08 -7.84
N GLU A 203 7.35 8.33 -6.83
CA GLU A 203 8.37 7.38 -6.39
C GLU A 203 7.74 6.03 -6.01
N ARG A 204 6.65 6.05 -5.25
CA ARG A 204 5.97 4.83 -4.82
C ARG A 204 5.35 4.07 -5.98
N LEU A 205 4.72 4.75 -6.94
CA LEU A 205 4.17 4.12 -8.15
C LEU A 205 5.27 3.40 -8.95
N ARG A 206 6.45 4.00 -9.07
CA ARG A 206 7.59 3.43 -9.80
C ARG A 206 8.26 2.29 -9.03
N ARG A 207 8.66 2.58 -7.78
CA ARG A 207 9.44 1.68 -6.94
C ARG A 207 8.62 0.47 -6.51
N ASP A 208 7.42 0.68 -5.97
CA ASP A 208 6.63 -0.38 -5.33
C ASP A 208 5.69 -1.10 -6.31
N PHE A 209 5.30 -0.46 -7.43
CA PHE A 209 4.33 -1.02 -8.37
C PHE A 209 4.81 -1.14 -9.82
N GLY A 210 5.92 -0.47 -10.18
CA GLY A 210 6.51 -0.58 -11.52
C GLY A 210 5.76 0.19 -12.61
N TYR A 211 4.98 1.20 -12.26
CA TYR A 211 4.40 2.11 -13.26
C TYR A 211 5.45 3.13 -13.76
N PRO A 212 5.40 3.55 -15.04
CA PRO A 212 4.42 3.18 -16.06
C PRO A 212 4.68 1.85 -16.79
N GLU A 213 5.82 1.19 -16.58
CA GLU A 213 6.28 0.04 -17.39
C GLU A 213 5.52 -1.28 -17.12
N LEU A 214 4.66 -1.31 -16.10
CA LEU A 214 3.83 -2.47 -15.75
C LEU A 214 2.77 -2.74 -16.83
N SER A 215 3.10 -3.63 -17.78
CA SER A 215 2.30 -3.81 -19.00
C SER A 215 1.25 -4.92 -18.95
N ARG A 216 1.45 -5.99 -18.17
CA ARG A 216 0.50 -7.12 -18.09
C ARG A 216 0.34 -7.65 -16.67
N VAL A 217 -0.90 -7.65 -16.20
CA VAL A 217 -1.33 -8.33 -14.97
C VAL A 217 -2.40 -9.35 -15.32
N ALA A 218 -2.26 -10.56 -14.79
CA ALA A 218 -3.16 -11.69 -14.99
C ALA A 218 -3.63 -12.32 -13.65
N ALA A 219 -3.01 -11.92 -12.54
CA ALA A 219 -3.43 -12.29 -11.19
C ALA A 219 -3.13 -11.16 -10.22
N LEU A 220 -3.99 -11.01 -9.22
CA LEU A 220 -3.79 -10.11 -8.11
C LEU A 220 -3.39 -10.90 -6.86
N PHE A 221 -2.55 -10.26 -6.07
CA PHE A 221 -2.24 -10.63 -4.70
C PHE A 221 -2.35 -9.37 -3.85
N GLY A 222 -2.30 -9.47 -2.53
CA GLY A 222 -2.23 -8.26 -1.74
C GLY A 222 -2.04 -8.48 -0.26
N VAL A 223 -1.85 -7.38 0.45
CA VAL A 223 -1.85 -7.32 1.90
C VAL A 223 -3.12 -6.62 2.35
N VAL A 224 -3.85 -7.21 3.30
CA VAL A 224 -5.06 -6.62 3.88
C VAL A 224 -4.88 -6.37 5.38
N GLY A 225 -5.27 -5.18 5.83
CA GLY A 225 -5.07 -4.72 7.20
C GLY A 225 -5.63 -3.34 7.48
N ASP A 226 -5.53 -2.94 8.75
CA ASP A 226 -5.89 -1.61 9.22
C ASP A 226 -4.94 -1.12 10.34
N PRO A 227 -4.04 -0.16 10.06
CA PRO A 227 -3.69 0.39 8.75
C PRO A 227 -2.72 -0.51 7.96
N VAL A 228 -2.71 -0.37 6.63
CA VAL A 228 -1.79 -1.12 5.73
C VAL A 228 -0.93 -0.22 4.84
N SER A 229 -1.17 1.09 4.84
CA SER A 229 -0.52 2.06 3.95
C SER A 229 1.02 2.08 4.03
N HIS A 230 1.59 1.73 5.18
CA HIS A 230 3.03 1.70 5.47
C HIS A 230 3.70 0.34 5.19
N SER A 231 2.94 -0.67 4.76
CA SER A 231 3.50 -2.00 4.51
C SER A 231 4.52 -1.97 3.36
N LEU A 232 5.67 -2.62 3.58
CA LEU A 232 6.68 -2.87 2.54
C LEU A 232 6.40 -4.13 1.71
N SER A 233 5.36 -4.91 2.04
CA SER A 233 4.99 -6.13 1.30
C SER A 233 4.71 -5.88 -0.19
N PRO A 234 3.98 -4.82 -0.60
CA PRO A 234 3.83 -4.50 -2.02
C PRO A 234 5.16 -4.33 -2.74
N ARG A 235 6.11 -3.61 -2.14
CA ARG A 235 7.45 -3.41 -2.71
C ARG A 235 8.19 -4.74 -2.86
N LEU A 236 8.22 -5.56 -1.82
CA LEU A 236 8.87 -6.87 -1.82
C LEU A 236 8.32 -7.79 -2.91
N HIS A 237 7.00 -8.00 -2.91
CA HIS A 237 6.36 -8.94 -3.82
C HIS A 237 6.39 -8.46 -5.28
N ASN A 238 6.10 -7.18 -5.54
CA ASN A 238 6.11 -6.66 -6.92
C ASN A 238 7.51 -6.61 -7.51
N THR A 239 8.56 -6.34 -6.72
CA THR A 239 9.94 -6.46 -7.20
C THR A 239 10.28 -7.90 -7.57
N GLY A 240 9.88 -8.88 -6.75
CA GLY A 240 10.00 -10.30 -7.10
C GLY A 240 9.22 -10.70 -8.36
N TYR A 241 7.98 -10.23 -8.51
CA TYR A 241 7.14 -10.51 -9.68
C TYR A 241 7.76 -9.95 -10.96
N ARG A 242 8.23 -8.70 -10.92
CA ARG A 242 8.93 -8.06 -12.05
C ARG A 242 10.22 -8.80 -12.41
N LYS A 243 11.04 -9.14 -11.41
CA LYS A 243 12.31 -9.87 -11.62
C LYS A 243 12.09 -11.23 -12.31
N LEU A 244 11.02 -11.92 -11.95
CA LEU A 244 10.67 -13.23 -12.51
C LEU A 244 9.80 -13.16 -13.77
N GLY A 245 9.40 -11.95 -14.21
CA GLY A 245 8.49 -11.77 -15.34
C GLY A 245 7.08 -12.34 -15.10
N LEU A 246 6.64 -12.43 -13.85
CA LEU A 246 5.30 -12.91 -13.51
C LEU A 246 4.26 -11.81 -13.81
N PRO A 247 3.18 -12.11 -14.55
CA PRO A 247 2.12 -11.15 -14.83
C PRO A 247 1.21 -11.01 -13.59
N ALA A 248 1.74 -10.45 -12.51
CA ALA A 248 1.07 -10.34 -11.23
C ALA A 248 1.27 -8.95 -10.62
N LEU A 249 0.31 -8.55 -9.79
CA LEU A 249 0.37 -7.29 -9.04
C LEU A 249 -0.07 -7.55 -7.60
N TYR A 250 0.76 -7.11 -6.66
CA TYR A 250 0.52 -7.15 -5.23
C TYR A 250 0.02 -5.78 -4.75
N LEU A 251 -1.17 -5.76 -4.12
CA LEU A 251 -1.89 -4.53 -3.77
C LEU A 251 -2.01 -4.33 -2.25
N PRO A 252 -2.01 -3.07 -1.76
CA PRO A 252 -2.39 -2.75 -0.39
C PRO A 252 -3.92 -2.56 -0.28
N PHE A 253 -4.60 -3.53 0.35
CA PHE A 253 -6.03 -3.46 0.63
C PHE A 253 -6.26 -2.90 2.05
N GLN A 254 -6.43 -1.58 2.15
CA GLN A 254 -6.87 -0.95 3.39
C GLN A 254 -8.36 -1.26 3.60
N ALA A 255 -8.70 -1.92 4.71
CA ALA A 255 -10.07 -2.32 5.01
C ALA A 255 -10.36 -2.07 6.48
N GLU A 256 -11.53 -1.52 6.82
CA GLU A 256 -11.95 -1.31 8.22
C GLU A 256 -12.50 -2.61 8.85
N SER A 257 -13.05 -3.48 7.99
CA SER A 257 -13.66 -4.77 8.35
C SER A 257 -13.20 -5.83 7.36
N PHE A 258 -12.56 -6.87 7.88
CA PHE A 258 -12.14 -8.00 7.05
C PHE A 258 -13.31 -8.83 6.52
N GLY A 259 -14.40 -8.95 7.29
CA GLY A 259 -15.57 -9.70 6.87
C GLY A 259 -16.24 -9.08 5.65
N ASP A 260 -16.40 -7.75 5.66
CA ASP A 260 -16.99 -7.02 4.53
C ASP A 260 -16.08 -7.10 3.31
N PHE A 261 -14.77 -6.84 3.49
CA PHE A 261 -13.77 -7.04 2.43
C PHE A 261 -13.82 -8.45 1.84
N TRP A 262 -13.92 -9.48 2.68
CA TRP A 262 -14.00 -10.88 2.26
C TRP A 262 -15.23 -11.13 1.40
N LEU A 263 -16.41 -10.74 1.85
CA LEU A 263 -17.67 -10.92 1.11
C LEU A 263 -17.64 -10.19 -0.24
N GLU A 264 -17.15 -8.96 -0.26
CA GLU A 264 -17.33 -8.05 -1.39
C GLU A 264 -16.21 -8.13 -2.41
N VAL A 265 -14.99 -8.48 -2.01
CA VAL A 265 -13.82 -8.57 -2.91
C VAL A 265 -13.45 -10.02 -3.19
N VAL A 266 -13.55 -10.90 -2.19
CA VAL A 266 -13.10 -12.30 -2.31
C VAL A 266 -14.24 -13.21 -2.76
N GLU A 267 -15.32 -13.34 -1.98
CA GLU A 267 -16.42 -14.26 -2.28
C GLU A 267 -17.27 -13.82 -3.49
N SER A 268 -17.40 -12.52 -3.73
CA SER A 268 -18.12 -11.99 -4.90
C SER A 268 -17.44 -12.34 -6.24
N GLU A 269 -16.17 -12.75 -6.20
CA GLU A 269 -15.31 -12.99 -7.36
C GLU A 269 -15.23 -11.79 -8.33
N VAL A 270 -15.55 -10.57 -7.88
CA VAL A 270 -15.63 -9.38 -8.73
C VAL A 270 -14.34 -9.15 -9.51
N LEU A 271 -13.17 -9.33 -8.88
CA LEU A 271 -11.87 -9.16 -9.52
C LEU A 271 -11.60 -10.26 -10.56
N ALA A 272 -12.05 -11.50 -10.33
CA ALA A 272 -11.96 -12.57 -11.31
C ALA A 272 -12.84 -12.30 -12.53
N ASN A 273 -14.07 -11.81 -12.32
CA ASN A 273 -14.98 -11.38 -13.38
C ASN A 273 -14.42 -10.20 -14.20
N LEU A 274 -13.55 -9.38 -13.60
CA LEU A 274 -12.81 -8.32 -14.28
C LEU A 274 -11.59 -8.82 -15.08
N GLY A 275 -11.26 -10.11 -15.00
CA GLY A 275 -10.08 -10.72 -15.63
C GLY A 275 -8.80 -10.62 -14.80
N LEU A 276 -8.91 -10.24 -13.52
CA LEU A 276 -7.80 -10.01 -12.59
C LEU A 276 -8.02 -10.80 -11.30
N PRO A 277 -8.09 -12.15 -11.35
CA PRO A 277 -8.42 -12.97 -10.18
C PRO A 277 -7.44 -12.73 -9.03
N LEU A 278 -7.98 -12.51 -7.83
CA LEU A 278 -7.22 -12.47 -6.59
C LEU A 278 -6.89 -13.90 -6.15
N LYS A 279 -5.60 -14.21 -5.98
CA LYS A 279 -5.13 -15.58 -5.73
C LYS A 279 -4.41 -15.77 -4.39
N GLY A 280 -4.11 -14.69 -3.69
CA GLY A 280 -3.48 -14.77 -2.39
C GLY A 280 -3.53 -13.46 -1.64
N LEU A 281 -3.61 -13.55 -0.32
CA LEU A 281 -3.62 -12.43 0.60
C LEU A 281 -2.63 -12.68 1.72
N SER A 282 -1.75 -11.73 1.97
CA SER A 282 -1.14 -11.58 3.29
C SER A 282 -2.12 -10.82 4.17
N VAL A 283 -2.27 -11.22 5.42
CA VAL A 283 -3.22 -10.63 6.37
C VAL A 283 -2.41 -10.08 7.54
N THR A 284 -2.56 -8.78 7.81
CA THR A 284 -1.92 -8.15 8.96
C THR A 284 -2.95 -7.79 10.04
N ALA A 285 -2.52 -7.12 11.10
CA ALA A 285 -3.39 -6.66 12.16
C ALA A 285 -4.54 -5.78 11.60
N PRO A 286 -5.74 -5.86 12.17
CA PRO A 286 -6.16 -6.75 13.28
C PRO A 286 -6.78 -8.09 12.81
N PHE A 287 -6.63 -8.46 11.53
CA PHE A 287 -7.55 -9.41 10.88
C PHE A 287 -7.16 -10.89 10.92
N LYS A 288 -5.96 -11.23 11.41
CA LYS A 288 -5.40 -12.59 11.32
C LYS A 288 -6.29 -13.70 11.92
N ARG A 289 -7.08 -13.38 12.95
CA ARG A 289 -8.04 -14.34 13.55
C ARG A 289 -9.25 -14.59 12.65
N VAL A 290 -9.81 -13.53 12.08
CA VAL A 290 -10.98 -13.63 11.20
C VAL A 290 -10.58 -14.31 9.89
N ALA A 291 -9.38 -14.02 9.37
CA ALA A 291 -8.82 -14.70 8.21
C ALA A 291 -8.76 -16.22 8.35
N LEU A 292 -8.34 -16.72 9.53
CA LEU A 292 -8.36 -18.16 9.81
C LEU A 292 -9.80 -18.71 9.80
N ALA A 293 -10.75 -17.97 10.39
CA ALA A 293 -12.13 -18.44 10.55
C ALA A 293 -12.91 -18.53 9.22
N VAL A 294 -12.59 -17.70 8.23
CA VAL A 294 -13.27 -17.72 6.91
C VAL A 294 -12.63 -18.67 5.91
N ALA A 295 -11.41 -19.16 6.18
CA ALA A 295 -10.70 -20.05 5.27
C ALA A 295 -11.40 -21.41 5.16
N GLY A 296 -11.36 -22.00 3.96
CA GLY A 296 -11.96 -23.32 3.72
C GLY A 296 -11.11 -24.48 4.24
N ALA A 297 -9.81 -24.24 4.44
CA ALA A 297 -8.87 -25.16 5.07
C ALA A 297 -7.76 -24.37 5.77
N SER A 298 -7.09 -25.00 6.73
CA SER A 298 -6.00 -24.38 7.50
C SER A 298 -4.86 -25.35 7.78
N SER A 299 -3.65 -24.82 7.88
CA SER A 299 -2.50 -25.59 8.34
C SER A 299 -2.60 -25.93 9.84
N PRO A 300 -1.98 -27.04 10.30
CA PRO A 300 -1.92 -27.36 11.73
C PRO A 300 -1.28 -26.26 12.58
N LEU A 301 -0.34 -25.50 12.00
CA LEU A 301 0.33 -24.40 12.70
C LEU A 301 -0.62 -23.20 12.86
N ALA A 302 -1.37 -22.83 11.83
CA ALA A 302 -2.36 -21.75 11.88
C ALA A 302 -3.46 -22.06 12.91
N GLU A 303 -3.96 -23.31 12.94
CA GLU A 303 -4.93 -23.78 13.95
C GLU A 303 -4.37 -23.68 15.36
N ARG A 304 -3.13 -24.15 15.57
CA ARG A 304 -2.47 -24.11 16.88
C ARG A 304 -2.28 -22.68 17.40
N ILE A 305 -1.94 -21.74 16.52
CA ILE A 305 -1.77 -20.33 16.86
C ILE A 305 -3.12 -19.65 17.07
N GLY A 306 -4.15 -20.12 16.37
CA GLY A 306 -5.47 -19.52 16.31
C GLY A 306 -5.49 -18.24 15.46
N ALA A 307 -4.58 -18.12 14.49
CA ALA A 307 -4.50 -17.00 13.56
C ALA A 307 -3.77 -17.39 12.27
N ALA A 308 -4.13 -16.75 11.16
CA ALA A 308 -3.49 -16.91 9.86
C ALA A 308 -3.10 -15.54 9.30
N ASN A 309 -1.86 -15.42 8.82
CA ASN A 309 -1.37 -14.21 8.15
C ASN A 309 -1.25 -14.40 6.63
N THR A 310 -1.61 -15.58 6.13
CA THR A 310 -1.48 -15.94 4.71
C THR A 310 -2.69 -16.75 4.28
N LEU A 311 -3.36 -16.31 3.22
CA LEU A 311 -4.45 -17.02 2.56
C LEU A 311 -4.05 -17.22 1.10
N VAL A 312 -4.16 -18.44 0.58
CA VAL A 312 -3.86 -18.76 -0.83
C VAL A 312 -5.01 -19.56 -1.43
N LEU A 313 -5.41 -19.20 -2.65
CA LEU A 313 -6.46 -19.90 -3.38
C LEU A 313 -5.88 -21.10 -4.13
N ASN A 314 -6.15 -22.31 -3.63
CA ASN A 314 -5.69 -23.57 -4.21
C ASN A 314 -6.90 -24.46 -4.57
N GLY A 315 -7.04 -24.78 -5.87
CA GLY A 315 -8.13 -25.65 -6.33
C GLY A 315 -9.55 -25.12 -6.04
N GLY A 316 -9.72 -23.80 -5.90
CA GLY A 316 -11.00 -23.17 -5.52
C GLY A 316 -11.24 -23.08 -4.01
N VAL A 317 -10.30 -23.55 -3.19
CA VAL A 317 -10.37 -23.46 -1.73
C VAL A 317 -9.33 -22.45 -1.24
N TRP A 318 -9.76 -21.53 -0.38
CA TRP A 318 -8.84 -20.64 0.32
C TRP A 318 -8.21 -21.36 1.50
N GLU A 319 -6.91 -21.58 1.44
CA GLU A 319 -6.11 -22.26 2.47
C GLU A 319 -5.39 -21.22 3.35
N ALA A 320 -5.52 -21.37 4.66
CA ALA A 320 -4.90 -20.52 5.66
C ALA A 320 -3.57 -21.10 6.19
N GLU A 321 -2.58 -20.23 6.31
CA GLU A 321 -1.25 -20.52 6.86
C GLU A 321 -0.77 -19.40 7.81
N ALA A 322 0.12 -19.77 8.73
CA ALA A 322 0.83 -18.85 9.61
C ALA A 322 2.33 -18.85 9.27
N THR A 323 2.78 -17.85 8.50
CA THR A 323 4.19 -17.66 8.12
C THR A 323 4.93 -16.70 9.05
N ASP A 324 4.25 -15.90 9.87
CA ASP A 324 4.89 -15.01 10.85
C ASP A 324 5.85 -15.74 11.82
N PRO A 325 5.52 -16.94 12.35
CA PRO A 325 6.44 -17.68 13.23
C PRO A 325 7.77 -17.97 12.56
N GLU A 326 7.73 -18.38 11.29
CA GLU A 326 8.92 -18.65 10.48
C GLU A 326 9.70 -17.36 10.20
N GLY A 327 9.00 -16.22 10.11
CA GLY A 327 9.61 -14.90 10.01
C GLY A 327 10.58 -14.57 11.15
N VAL A 328 10.33 -15.10 12.36
CA VAL A 328 11.21 -14.90 13.53
C VAL A 328 12.25 -16.00 13.63
N VAL A 329 11.83 -17.24 13.39
CA VAL A 329 12.67 -18.43 13.58
C VAL A 329 13.79 -18.50 12.53
N ALA A 330 13.47 -18.32 11.25
CA ALA A 330 14.45 -18.53 10.18
C ALA A 330 15.65 -17.55 10.27
N PRO A 331 15.47 -16.24 10.55
CA PRO A 331 16.60 -15.35 10.77
C PRO A 331 17.46 -15.71 11.99
N LEU A 332 16.85 -16.21 13.07
CA LEU A 332 17.59 -16.66 14.25
C LEU A 332 18.46 -17.90 13.93
N GLU A 333 17.89 -18.87 13.23
CA GLU A 333 18.62 -20.07 12.78
C GLU A 333 19.74 -19.70 11.80
N ALA A 334 19.49 -18.77 10.86
CA ALA A 334 20.51 -18.24 9.95
C ALA A 334 21.63 -17.48 10.67
N ALA A 335 21.35 -16.86 11.82
CA ALA A 335 22.36 -16.25 12.70
C ALA A 335 23.19 -17.27 13.51
N GLY A 336 22.92 -18.56 13.32
CA GLY A 336 23.64 -19.69 13.91
C GLY A 336 23.07 -20.18 15.24
N LEU A 337 21.82 -19.83 15.59
CA LEU A 337 21.20 -20.27 16.84
C LEU A 337 20.40 -21.55 16.63
N ASP A 338 20.79 -22.60 17.34
CA ASP A 338 19.91 -23.72 17.64
C ASP A 338 18.98 -23.31 18.79
N LEU A 339 17.67 -23.21 18.51
CA LEU A 339 16.67 -22.72 19.44
C LEU A 339 16.24 -23.74 20.50
N GLU A 340 16.54 -25.03 20.31
CA GLU A 340 16.11 -26.07 21.22
C GLU A 340 16.71 -25.85 22.63
N GLY A 341 15.84 -25.71 23.62
CA GLY A 341 16.22 -25.49 25.02
C GLY A 341 16.74 -24.10 25.39
N LYS A 342 16.89 -23.18 24.42
CA LYS A 342 17.35 -21.80 24.65
C LYS A 342 16.34 -20.97 25.42
N SER A 343 16.80 -20.05 26.28
CA SER A 343 15.92 -19.07 26.93
C SER A 343 15.60 -17.92 25.98
N ALA A 344 14.31 -17.60 25.86
CA ALA A 344 13.84 -16.50 25.02
C ALA A 344 12.86 -15.58 25.76
N ALA A 345 13.09 -14.27 25.70
CA ALA A 345 12.15 -13.25 26.16
C ALA A 345 11.39 -12.66 24.97
N VAL A 346 10.07 -12.57 25.07
CA VAL A 346 9.24 -11.86 24.09
C VAL A 346 8.59 -10.66 24.75
N LEU A 347 8.97 -9.47 24.30
CA LEU A 347 8.51 -8.20 24.81
C LEU A 347 7.31 -7.73 23.99
N GLY A 348 6.14 -7.71 24.61
CA GLY A 348 4.86 -7.42 23.97
C GLY A 348 4.05 -8.68 23.72
N CYS A 349 2.78 -8.68 24.17
CA CYS A 349 1.88 -9.83 24.05
C CYS A 349 0.79 -9.66 22.99
N GLY A 350 0.95 -8.68 22.09
CA GLY A 350 0.06 -8.45 20.95
C GLY A 350 0.21 -9.52 19.85
N GLY A 351 -0.39 -9.29 18.68
CA GLY A 351 -0.38 -10.27 17.57
C GLY A 351 1.02 -10.67 17.10
N ALA A 352 1.95 -9.72 16.99
CA ALA A 352 3.35 -9.98 16.62
C ALA A 352 4.06 -10.83 17.68
N GLY A 353 3.99 -10.41 18.95
CA GLY A 353 4.61 -11.14 20.07
C GLY A 353 4.02 -12.55 20.28
N ARG A 354 2.70 -12.71 20.14
CA ARG A 354 2.07 -14.04 20.16
C ARG A 354 2.63 -14.95 19.07
N SER A 355 2.79 -14.44 17.85
CA SER A 355 3.29 -15.23 16.72
C SER A 355 4.76 -15.61 16.89
N ALA A 356 5.58 -14.66 17.35
CA ALA A 356 6.98 -14.91 17.69
C ALA A 356 7.12 -15.97 18.79
N ALA A 357 6.37 -15.82 19.89
CA ALA A 357 6.36 -16.78 20.99
C ALA A 357 5.94 -18.18 20.54
N ALA A 358 4.90 -18.28 19.71
CA ALA A 358 4.47 -19.57 19.16
C ALA A 358 5.54 -20.25 18.29
N GLY A 359 6.25 -19.49 17.45
CA GLY A 359 7.36 -20.00 16.64
C GLY A 359 8.52 -20.52 17.49
N LEU A 360 8.93 -19.73 18.48
CA LEU A 360 9.99 -20.10 19.42
C LEU A 360 9.63 -21.38 20.21
N VAL A 361 8.39 -21.47 20.74
CA VAL A 361 7.89 -22.68 21.42
C VAL A 361 7.89 -23.89 20.48
N TYR A 362 7.45 -23.69 19.24
CA TYR A 362 7.41 -24.77 18.25
C TYR A 362 8.81 -25.32 17.92
N ARG A 363 9.85 -24.48 18.00
CA ARG A 363 11.27 -24.88 17.88
C ARG A 363 11.93 -25.31 19.20
N GLY A 364 11.16 -25.46 20.29
CA GLY A 364 11.65 -26.00 21.56
C GLY A 364 12.35 -24.99 22.47
N ALA A 365 12.24 -23.69 22.22
CA ALA A 365 12.77 -22.67 23.12
C ALA A 365 11.93 -22.56 24.41
N LYS A 366 12.58 -22.16 25.50
CA LYS A 366 11.95 -21.82 26.79
C LYS A 366 11.57 -20.35 26.79
N VAL A 367 10.30 -20.07 26.48
CA VAL A 367 9.80 -18.71 26.26
C VAL A 367 9.20 -18.09 27.52
N SER A 368 9.55 -16.85 27.81
CA SER A 368 8.92 -15.99 28.81
C SER A 368 8.32 -14.75 28.14
N LEU A 369 7.06 -14.44 28.48
CA LEU A 369 6.36 -13.27 27.95
C LEU A 369 6.48 -12.08 28.91
N PHE A 370 6.82 -10.91 28.36
CA PHE A 370 6.92 -9.67 29.12
C PHE A 370 5.99 -8.62 28.51
N ASN A 371 5.25 -7.90 29.34
CA ASN A 371 4.37 -6.84 28.85
C ASN A 371 4.22 -5.72 29.87
N ARG A 372 4.17 -4.47 29.41
CA ARG A 372 3.99 -3.29 30.29
C ARG A 372 2.78 -3.41 31.21
N THR A 373 1.71 -4.03 30.72
CA THR A 373 0.55 -4.39 31.55
C THR A 373 0.40 -5.89 31.53
N ARG A 374 0.88 -6.56 32.58
CA ARG A 374 0.89 -8.03 32.72
C ARG A 374 -0.46 -8.67 32.38
N GLU A 375 -1.57 -8.07 32.82
CA GLU A 375 -2.94 -8.57 32.57
C GLU A 375 -3.24 -8.72 31.06
N ARG A 376 -2.75 -7.80 30.22
CA ARG A 376 -2.97 -7.85 28.76
C ARG A 376 -2.25 -9.03 28.10
N GLY A 377 -1.25 -9.63 28.76
CA GLY A 377 -0.55 -10.81 28.27
C GLY A 377 -1.14 -12.15 28.73
N ARG A 378 -2.04 -12.15 29.73
CA ARG A 378 -2.53 -13.39 30.36
C ARG A 378 -3.20 -14.34 29.39
N GLN A 379 -4.00 -13.83 28.45
CA GLN A 379 -4.64 -14.68 27.45
C GLN A 379 -3.60 -15.39 26.56
N THR A 380 -2.61 -14.64 26.06
CA THR A 380 -1.53 -15.20 25.25
C THR A 380 -0.70 -16.23 26.04
N GLY A 381 -0.39 -15.93 27.31
CA GLY A 381 0.29 -16.88 28.20
C GLY A 381 -0.52 -18.14 28.45
N TYR A 382 -1.82 -18.03 28.71
CA TYR A 382 -2.71 -19.17 28.90
C TYR A 382 -2.78 -20.06 27.65
N ASP A 383 -3.03 -19.45 26.49
CA ASP A 383 -3.18 -20.17 25.21
C ASP A 383 -1.91 -20.93 24.82
N LEU A 384 -0.73 -20.36 25.10
CA LEU A 384 0.56 -20.95 24.73
C LEU A 384 1.20 -21.76 25.88
N GLY A 385 0.61 -21.78 27.07
CA GLY A 385 1.19 -22.41 28.26
C GLY A 385 2.48 -21.73 28.75
N LEU A 386 2.58 -20.40 28.60
CA LEU A 386 3.79 -19.62 28.89
C LEU A 386 3.63 -18.73 30.13
N PRO A 387 4.70 -18.53 30.90
CA PRO A 387 4.69 -17.56 31.99
C PRO A 387 4.65 -16.13 31.45
N VAL A 388 3.95 -15.25 32.18
CA VAL A 388 3.78 -13.82 31.84
C VAL A 388 4.21 -12.96 33.02
N PHE A 389 5.10 -12.02 32.73
CA PHE A 389 5.70 -11.07 33.68
C PHE A 389 5.43 -9.62 33.27
N GLY A 390 5.59 -8.70 34.22
CA GLY A 390 5.69 -7.27 33.96
C GLY A 390 7.00 -6.95 33.23
N LEU A 391 7.00 -5.92 32.38
CA LEU A 391 8.21 -5.52 31.64
C LEU A 391 9.33 -5.05 32.59
N GLU A 392 8.96 -4.52 33.75
CA GLU A 392 9.84 -4.12 34.85
C GLU A 392 10.58 -5.30 35.51
N GLU A 393 10.11 -6.53 35.31
CA GLU A 393 10.72 -7.75 35.83
C GLU A 393 11.75 -8.34 34.84
N LEU A 394 11.96 -7.70 33.68
CA LEU A 394 12.89 -8.18 32.66
C LEU A 394 14.34 -8.00 33.12
N ASP A 395 15.06 -9.11 33.23
CA ASP A 395 16.53 -9.14 33.20
C ASP A 395 16.99 -9.71 31.84
N PRO A 396 17.46 -8.88 30.89
CA PRO A 396 17.89 -9.35 29.58
C PRO A 396 19.05 -10.35 29.62
N SER A 397 19.85 -10.36 30.69
CA SER A 397 21.02 -11.25 30.80
C SER A 397 20.65 -12.74 30.93
N GLU A 398 19.41 -13.04 31.37
CA GLU A 398 18.92 -14.42 31.49
C GLU A 398 18.52 -15.05 30.14
N PHE A 399 18.50 -14.26 29.06
CA PHE A 399 17.94 -14.66 27.77
C PHE A 399 18.98 -14.68 26.66
N GLN A 400 18.97 -15.78 25.89
CA GLN A 400 19.80 -15.93 24.69
C GLN A 400 19.14 -15.32 23.45
N VAL A 401 17.81 -15.18 23.49
CA VAL A 401 17.01 -14.53 22.45
C VAL A 401 16.10 -13.49 23.10
N VAL A 402 16.12 -12.26 22.59
CA VAL A 402 15.15 -11.23 22.99
C VAL A 402 14.40 -10.75 21.77
N VAL A 403 13.10 -11.01 21.71
CA VAL A 403 12.21 -10.53 20.65
C VAL A 403 11.47 -9.30 21.13
N HIS A 404 11.71 -8.17 20.48
CA HIS A 404 10.98 -6.94 20.70
C HIS A 404 9.77 -6.88 19.75
N ALA A 405 8.56 -6.95 20.31
CA ALA A 405 7.29 -6.95 19.59
C ALA A 405 6.28 -5.95 20.20
N THR A 406 6.79 -4.86 20.77
CA THR A 406 5.97 -3.74 21.27
C THR A 406 5.77 -2.68 20.19
N ALA A 407 5.07 -1.60 20.52
CA ALA A 407 4.91 -0.45 19.62
C ALA A 407 6.03 0.60 19.76
N LEU A 408 7.03 0.38 20.63
CA LEU A 408 8.19 1.27 20.75
C LEU A 408 9.08 1.18 19.50
N GLY A 409 9.80 2.24 19.15
CA GLY A 409 10.72 2.25 18.02
C GLY A 409 10.08 2.65 16.69
N HIS A 410 8.78 2.97 16.68
CA HIS A 410 8.14 3.63 15.54
C HIS A 410 8.47 5.12 15.48
N ARG A 411 8.86 5.72 16.61
CA ARG A 411 9.29 7.12 16.68
C ARG A 411 10.78 7.21 17.02
N PRO A 412 11.54 8.17 16.44
CA PRO A 412 12.96 8.35 16.75
C PRO A 412 13.24 8.63 18.23
N ASP A 413 12.27 9.21 18.94
CA ASP A 413 12.35 9.58 20.36
C ASP A 413 11.81 8.51 21.31
N ASP A 414 11.35 7.36 20.79
CA ASP A 414 10.88 6.27 21.64
C ASP A 414 12.04 5.72 22.49
N PRO A 415 11.81 5.43 23.80
CA PRO A 415 12.83 4.81 24.63
C PRO A 415 13.14 3.39 24.16
N LEU A 416 14.38 2.95 24.40
CA LEU A 416 14.74 1.55 24.21
C LEU A 416 13.92 0.65 25.15
N PRO A 417 13.47 -0.53 24.68
CA PRO A 417 12.70 -1.46 25.51
C PRO A 417 13.54 -2.09 26.63
N PHE A 418 14.87 -2.11 26.49
CA PHE A 418 15.85 -2.56 27.47
C PHE A 418 17.24 -1.99 27.11
N GLU A 419 18.20 -2.09 28.03
CA GLU A 419 19.59 -1.66 27.81
C GLU A 419 20.38 -2.75 27.06
N PRO A 420 20.87 -2.51 25.81
CA PRO A 420 21.57 -3.53 25.03
C PRO A 420 22.85 -4.07 25.67
N LEU A 421 23.54 -3.26 26.49
CA LEU A 421 24.74 -3.70 27.22
C LEU A 421 24.45 -4.72 28.33
N SER A 422 23.19 -4.86 28.75
CA SER A 422 22.78 -5.87 29.73
C SER A 422 22.64 -7.29 29.13
N LEU A 423 22.71 -7.42 27.81
CA LEU A 423 22.71 -8.74 27.16
C LEU A 423 24.04 -9.46 27.36
N GLU A 424 23.97 -10.77 27.59
CA GLU A 424 25.14 -11.65 27.57
C GLU A 424 25.78 -11.72 26.17
N ASP A 425 27.03 -12.17 26.12
CA ASP A 425 27.71 -12.37 24.83
C ASP A 425 27.10 -13.53 24.05
N GLY A 426 26.88 -13.30 22.75
CA GLY A 426 26.21 -14.26 21.86
C GLY A 426 24.69 -14.24 21.91
N ALA A 427 24.06 -13.42 22.76
CA ALA A 427 22.63 -13.17 22.70
C ALA A 427 22.23 -12.49 21.39
N VAL A 428 21.03 -12.80 20.88
CA VAL A 428 20.49 -12.23 19.64
C VAL A 428 19.19 -11.50 19.91
N VAL A 429 19.11 -10.28 19.39
CA VAL A 429 17.90 -9.45 19.44
C VAL A 429 17.18 -9.56 18.11
N VAL A 430 15.85 -9.71 18.16
CA VAL A 430 14.97 -9.59 16.99
C VAL A 430 14.05 -8.41 17.23
N ASP A 431 14.11 -7.41 16.37
CA ASP A 431 13.14 -6.32 16.39
C ASP A 431 12.03 -6.60 15.38
N MET A 432 10.79 -6.71 15.84
CA MET A 432 9.63 -6.90 14.94
C MET A 432 9.22 -5.59 14.26
N VAL A 433 9.70 -4.44 14.76
CA VAL A 433 9.44 -3.13 14.19
C VAL A 433 10.37 -2.91 12.99
N TYR A 434 9.80 -2.40 11.91
CA TYR A 434 10.53 -2.05 10.70
C TYR A 434 10.08 -0.70 10.14
N GLY A 435 11.00 -0.06 9.42
CA GLY A 435 10.76 1.14 8.61
C GLY A 435 11.67 1.10 7.38
N GLU A 436 11.89 2.26 6.76
CA GLU A 436 12.87 2.38 5.67
C GLU A 436 14.31 2.21 6.18
N GLU A 437 14.56 2.59 7.44
CA GLU A 437 15.86 2.52 8.12
C GLU A 437 15.79 1.62 9.37
N PRO A 438 16.93 1.10 9.87
CA PRO A 438 16.96 0.35 11.12
C PRO A 438 16.44 1.16 12.32
N THR A 439 15.81 0.48 13.28
CA THR A 439 15.27 1.12 14.49
C THR A 439 16.38 1.57 15.45
N PRO A 440 16.10 2.49 16.39
CA PRO A 440 17.03 2.85 17.45
C PRO A 440 17.54 1.63 18.26
N LEU A 441 16.70 0.63 18.49
CA LEU A 441 17.11 -0.61 19.16
C LEU A 441 18.14 -1.39 18.35
N VAL A 442 17.88 -1.62 17.06
CA VAL A 442 18.81 -2.32 16.17
C VAL A 442 20.15 -1.58 16.10
N HIS A 443 20.12 -0.25 15.99
CA HIS A 443 21.32 0.57 16.03
C HIS A 443 22.09 0.44 17.35
N ALA A 444 21.42 0.56 18.49
CA ALA A 444 22.05 0.49 19.80
C ALA A 444 22.66 -0.89 20.08
N CYS A 445 21.98 -1.99 19.70
CA CYS A 445 22.52 -3.34 19.79
C CYS A 445 23.79 -3.51 18.94
N ARG A 446 23.76 -3.05 17.68
CA ARG A 446 24.92 -3.13 16.77
C ARG A 446 26.11 -2.31 17.30
N GLN A 447 25.85 -1.12 17.87
CA GLN A 447 26.89 -0.29 18.50
C GLN A 447 27.49 -0.95 19.75
N ALA A 448 26.68 -1.69 20.50
CA ALA A 448 27.13 -2.49 21.65
C ALA A 448 27.83 -3.80 21.25
N GLY A 449 28.07 -4.05 19.95
CA GLY A 449 28.68 -5.29 19.46
C GLY A 449 27.77 -6.53 19.55
N LYS A 450 26.47 -6.33 19.79
CA LYS A 450 25.47 -7.41 19.87
C LYS A 450 24.86 -7.69 18.51
N LYS A 451 24.41 -8.93 18.31
CA LYS A 451 23.69 -9.34 17.10
C LYS A 451 22.25 -8.82 17.19
N ALA A 452 21.81 -8.12 16.15
CA ALA A 452 20.43 -7.63 16.04
C ALA A 452 19.90 -7.88 14.62
N ILE A 453 18.77 -8.58 14.58
CA ILE A 453 17.99 -8.89 13.38
C ILE A 453 16.96 -7.76 13.21
N ASP A 454 17.04 -7.08 12.07
CA ASP A 454 16.16 -5.98 11.69
C ASP A 454 14.76 -6.52 11.34
N GLY A 455 13.70 -5.75 11.63
CA GLY A 455 12.33 -6.17 11.28
C GLY A 455 12.11 -6.36 9.78
N ARG A 456 12.95 -5.77 8.92
CA ARG A 456 12.98 -6.04 7.48
C ARG A 456 13.46 -7.45 7.17
N GLU A 457 14.38 -8.01 7.95
CA GLU A 457 14.81 -9.41 7.81
C GLU A 457 13.70 -10.38 8.24
N VAL A 458 12.95 -10.02 9.30
CA VAL A 458 11.75 -10.76 9.72
C VAL A 458 10.67 -10.73 8.64
N LEU A 459 10.39 -9.53 8.09
CA LEU A 459 9.48 -9.34 6.98
C LEU A 459 9.92 -10.15 5.75
N LEU A 460 11.21 -10.19 5.45
CA LEU A 460 11.74 -10.96 4.33
C LEU A 460 11.49 -12.46 4.52
N ALA A 461 11.80 -13.01 5.70
CA ALA A 461 11.66 -14.43 5.97
C ALA A 461 10.20 -14.90 5.82
N GLN A 462 9.24 -14.19 6.44
CA GLN A 462 7.82 -14.52 6.27
C GLN A 462 7.33 -14.28 4.83
N GLY A 463 7.86 -13.25 4.17
CA GLY A 463 7.48 -12.84 2.82
C GLY A 463 7.95 -13.81 1.75
N ARG A 464 9.14 -14.41 1.92
CA ARG A 464 9.64 -15.49 1.05
C ARG A 464 8.69 -16.68 1.05
N ARG A 465 8.22 -17.09 2.23
CA ARG A 465 7.27 -18.20 2.34
C ARG A 465 5.94 -17.86 1.68
N GLN A 466 5.41 -16.66 1.91
CA GLN A 466 4.21 -16.17 1.24
C GLN A 466 4.38 -16.15 -0.28
N PHE A 467 5.50 -15.63 -0.78
CA PHE A 467 5.81 -15.54 -2.19
C PHE A 467 5.84 -16.92 -2.84
N GLU A 468 6.48 -17.89 -2.20
CA GLU A 468 6.51 -19.28 -2.65
C GLU A 468 5.12 -19.89 -2.69
N MET A 469 4.33 -19.75 -1.62
CA MET A 469 2.97 -20.29 -1.58
C MET A 469 2.07 -19.67 -2.65
N MET A 470 2.18 -18.36 -2.88
CA MET A 470 1.37 -17.61 -3.83
C MET A 470 1.74 -17.88 -5.29
N THR A 471 3.01 -18.16 -5.58
CA THR A 471 3.53 -18.22 -6.96
C THR A 471 4.07 -19.58 -7.39
N GLY A 472 4.36 -20.47 -6.44
CA GLY A 472 5.13 -21.70 -6.66
C GLY A 472 6.61 -21.45 -7.00
N ARG A 473 7.13 -20.23 -6.80
CA ARG A 473 8.50 -19.82 -7.16
C ARG A 473 9.21 -19.24 -5.94
N GLN A 474 10.53 -19.37 -5.90
CA GLN A 474 11.35 -18.73 -4.88
C GLN A 474 11.54 -17.24 -5.21
N LEU A 475 11.47 -16.39 -4.19
CA LEU A 475 11.80 -14.97 -4.31
C LEU A 475 13.31 -14.81 -4.51
N PRO A 476 13.79 -14.18 -5.60
CA PRO A 476 15.22 -14.00 -5.83
C PRO A 476 15.87 -13.13 -4.75
N ASP A 477 17.05 -13.54 -4.27
CA ASP A 477 17.74 -12.87 -3.16
C ASP A 477 18.12 -11.43 -3.48
N ASP A 478 18.62 -11.18 -4.70
CA ASP A 478 18.99 -9.84 -5.15
C ASP A 478 17.78 -8.89 -5.18
N ALA A 479 16.65 -9.37 -5.70
CA ALA A 479 15.39 -8.63 -5.74
C ALA A 479 14.83 -8.36 -4.33
N ALA A 480 14.96 -9.33 -3.42
CA ALA A 480 14.52 -9.20 -2.04
C ALA A 480 15.32 -8.14 -1.26
N HIS A 481 16.66 -8.21 -1.34
CA HIS A 481 17.55 -7.28 -0.66
C HIS A 481 17.43 -5.86 -1.25
N GLU A 482 17.35 -5.73 -2.58
CA GLU A 482 17.09 -4.46 -3.26
C GLU A 482 15.75 -3.84 -2.79
N ALA A 483 14.69 -4.64 -2.70
CA ALA A 483 13.39 -4.15 -2.29
C ALA A 483 13.38 -3.62 -0.85
N LEU A 484 14.12 -4.25 0.08
CA LEU A 484 14.08 -3.90 1.49
C LEU A 484 15.26 -3.02 1.95
N GLY A 485 16.28 -2.81 1.12
CA GLY A 485 17.46 -2.02 1.45
C GLY A 485 18.28 -2.63 2.59
N ILE A 486 18.48 -3.95 2.57
CA ILE A 486 19.23 -4.72 3.58
C ILE A 486 20.42 -5.47 3.00
#